data_AF-D7GNL5-F1
#
_entry.id   AF-D7GNL5-F1
#
_cell.length_a   1.000
_cell.length_b   1.000
_cell.length_c   1.000
_cell.angle_alpha   90.00
_cell.angle_beta   90.00
_cell.angle_gamma   90.00
#
_symmetry.space_group_name_H-M   'P 1'
#
loop_
_entity.id
_entity.type
_entity.pdbx_description
1 polymer ?
#
loop_
_entity_poly.entity_id
_entity_poly.type
_entity_poly.pdbx_seq_one_letter_code
_entity_poly.pdbx_strand_id
1 'polypeptide(L)'
;TACVNSFGDEQLAVDMLANNLLFEALTHSHFCKYACSEEVPELQDMGGPVEGGFSVAFDPLDGSSIVDTNFSVGTIFGVWPGEKLTGVTGRDQVAAAMGVYGPRTTYVLALKDYPGTHEFLLLDEGKWQHVKETTEVGEGKLFSPGNLRATFDNPDYEKLINYYVKEK
;
A
#
# COMPACT_ATOMS: atom_id res chain seq x y z
N THR A 1 1.29 15.59 20.10
CA THR A 1 1.99 16.82 19.64
C THR A 1 1.68 16.94 18.16
N ALA A 2 0.72 17.79 17.80
CA ALA A 2 0.21 17.85 16.42
C ALA A 2 1.20 18.61 15.54
N CYS A 3 1.66 17.97 14.46
CA CYS A 3 2.25 18.70 13.33
C CYS A 3 1.09 19.32 12.57
N VAL A 4 0.97 20.65 12.58
CA VAL A 4 0.01 21.38 11.75
C VAL A 4 0.84 22.10 10.69
N ASN A 5 0.60 21.82 9.41
CA ASN A 5 1.22 22.59 8.34
C ASN A 5 0.61 24.00 8.28
N SER A 6 1.27 24.93 7.60
CA SER A 6 0.88 26.35 7.55
C SER A 6 -0.49 26.61 6.88
N PHE A 7 -1.17 25.60 6.34
CA PHE A 7 -2.44 25.70 5.64
C PHE A 7 -3.62 25.08 6.41
N GLY A 8 -3.38 24.49 7.59
CA GLY A 8 -4.45 24.00 8.47
C GLY A 8 -5.05 22.66 8.08
N ASP A 9 -4.47 21.95 7.10
CA ASP A 9 -4.92 20.61 6.73
C ASP A 9 -4.21 19.56 7.61
N GLU A 10 -4.90 19.11 8.66
CA GLU A 10 -4.42 18.00 9.51
C GLU A 10 -4.18 16.72 8.69
N GLN A 11 -4.97 16.47 7.64
CA GLN A 11 -4.81 15.33 6.73
C GLN A 11 -3.43 15.32 6.07
N LEU A 12 -3.03 16.44 5.46
CA LEU A 12 -1.71 16.58 4.84
C LEU A 12 -0.56 16.41 5.85
N ALA A 13 -0.80 16.67 7.14
CA ALA A 13 0.22 16.47 8.16
C ALA A 13 0.45 14.99 8.52
N VAL A 14 -0.60 14.16 8.52
CA VAL A 14 -0.47 12.71 8.77
C VAL A 14 0.15 12.02 7.56
N ASP A 15 -0.24 12.41 6.34
CA ASP A 15 0.34 11.90 5.09
C ASP A 15 1.86 12.15 5.05
N MET A 16 2.27 13.40 5.32
CA MET A 16 3.69 13.77 5.38
C MET A 16 4.44 13.07 6.52
N LEU A 17 3.78 12.81 7.66
CA LEU A 17 4.38 12.05 8.75
C LEU A 17 4.65 10.60 8.34
N ALA A 18 3.64 9.92 7.77
CA ALA A 18 3.77 8.55 7.27
C ALA A 18 4.85 8.45 6.19
N ASN A 19 4.85 9.42 5.25
CA ASN A 19 5.85 9.51 4.20
C ASN A 19 7.28 9.62 4.75
N ASN A 20 7.52 10.52 5.70
CA ASN A 20 8.83 10.71 6.31
C ASN A 20 9.31 9.46 7.06
N LEU A 21 8.42 8.80 7.81
CA LEU A 21 8.74 7.56 8.53
C LEU A 21 9.17 6.44 7.59
N LEU A 22 8.52 6.31 6.42
CA LEU A 22 8.86 5.28 5.44
C LEU A 22 10.20 5.57 4.75
N PHE A 23 10.48 6.81 4.34
CA PHE A 23 11.79 7.16 3.80
C PHE A 23 12.92 6.95 4.82
N GLU A 24 12.69 7.31 6.08
CA GLU A 24 13.65 7.08 7.17
C GLU A 24 13.89 5.57 7.39
N ALA A 25 12.84 4.77 7.43
CA ALA A 25 12.94 3.32 7.58
C ALA A 25 13.71 2.67 6.40
N LEU A 26 13.43 3.10 5.17
CA LEU A 26 14.12 2.61 3.97
C LEU A 26 15.61 2.99 3.97
N THR A 27 15.94 4.20 4.40
CA THR A 27 17.34 4.64 4.57
C THR A 27 18.06 3.78 5.61
N HIS A 28 17.42 3.53 6.76
CA HIS A 28 17.97 2.69 7.83
C HIS A 28 18.03 1.19 7.49
N SER A 29 17.30 0.74 6.46
CA SER A 29 17.38 -0.65 6.01
C SER A 29 18.74 -1.00 5.39
N HIS A 30 19.44 0.00 4.83
CA HIS A 30 20.68 -0.15 4.05
C HIS A 30 20.57 -1.02 2.77
N PHE A 31 19.39 -1.53 2.43
CA PHE A 31 19.15 -2.35 1.23
C PHE A 31 18.38 -1.61 0.13
N CYS A 32 17.72 -0.50 0.46
CA CYS A 32 17.00 0.30 -0.52
C CYS A 32 17.97 1.23 -1.27
N LYS A 33 18.05 1.12 -2.60
CA LYS A 33 18.80 2.02 -3.48
C LYS A 33 17.99 3.26 -3.84
N TYR A 34 16.78 3.08 -4.36
CA TYR A 34 15.88 4.19 -4.70
C TYR A 34 14.49 3.99 -4.12
N ALA A 35 13.86 5.07 -3.71
CA ALA A 35 12.47 5.05 -3.31
C ALA A 35 11.69 6.23 -3.89
N CYS A 36 10.39 6.04 -4.13
CA CYS A 36 9.46 7.13 -4.39
C CYS A 36 8.12 6.84 -3.71
N SER A 37 7.32 7.89 -3.51
CA SER A 37 6.01 7.79 -2.89
C SER A 37 4.93 8.54 -3.68
N GLU A 38 3.67 8.37 -3.30
CA GLU A 38 2.58 9.23 -3.81
C GLU A 38 2.88 10.72 -3.57
N GLU A 39 3.36 11.07 -2.38
CA GLU A 39 3.68 12.45 -1.98
C GLU A 39 4.96 13.01 -2.63
N VAL A 40 5.90 12.12 -2.98
CA VAL A 40 7.18 12.46 -3.61
C VAL A 40 7.44 11.50 -4.78
N PRO A 41 6.87 11.79 -5.96
CA PRO A 41 6.93 10.88 -7.12
C PRO A 41 8.32 10.82 -7.77
N GLU A 42 9.24 11.72 -7.40
CA GLU A 42 10.64 11.68 -7.84
C GLU A 42 11.45 10.63 -7.07
N LEU A 43 12.38 9.97 -7.78
CA LEU A 43 13.30 9.00 -7.18
C LEU A 43 14.22 9.67 -6.16
N GLN A 44 14.14 9.19 -4.92
CA GLN A 44 15.03 9.55 -3.83
C GLN A 44 16.09 8.46 -3.65
N ASP A 45 17.37 8.84 -3.56
CA ASP A 45 18.46 7.91 -3.27
C ASP A 45 18.48 7.59 -1.78
N MET A 46 18.25 6.31 -1.44
CA MET A 46 18.21 5.81 -0.07
C MET A 46 19.59 5.29 0.40
N GLY A 47 20.61 5.31 -0.47
CA GLY A 47 21.99 4.97 -0.13
C GLY A 47 22.35 3.49 -0.11
N GLY A 48 21.39 2.60 -0.40
CA GLY A 48 21.63 1.16 -0.52
C GLY A 48 22.40 0.76 -1.79
N PRO A 49 22.82 -0.51 -1.91
CA PRO A 49 23.59 -0.99 -3.05
C PRO A 49 22.73 -1.20 -4.29
N VAL A 50 23.34 -1.13 -5.48
CA VAL A 50 22.66 -1.52 -6.73
C VAL A 50 22.59 -3.04 -6.84
N GLU A 51 23.70 -3.73 -6.65
CA GLU A 51 23.73 -5.20 -6.66
C GLU A 51 23.26 -5.75 -5.32
N GLY A 52 22.23 -6.62 -5.34
CA GLY A 52 21.63 -7.18 -4.13
C GLY A 52 20.77 -6.21 -3.32
N GLY A 53 20.61 -4.96 -3.77
CA GLY A 53 19.66 -4.01 -3.20
C GLY A 53 18.33 -3.97 -3.94
N PHE A 54 17.48 -3.04 -3.54
CA PHE A 54 16.10 -2.93 -3.99
C PHE A 54 15.69 -1.48 -4.26
N SER A 55 14.68 -1.30 -5.09
CA SER A 55 13.94 -0.06 -5.18
C SER A 55 12.50 -0.23 -4.72
N VAL A 56 11.96 0.77 -4.03
CA VAL A 56 10.65 0.70 -3.37
C VAL A 56 9.75 1.85 -3.83
N ALA A 57 8.54 1.53 -4.27
CA ALA A 57 7.48 2.53 -4.48
C ALA A 57 6.38 2.29 -3.46
N PHE A 58 5.86 3.36 -2.85
CA PHE A 58 4.87 3.23 -1.78
C PHE A 58 3.81 4.33 -1.77
N ASP A 59 2.62 3.98 -1.31
CA ASP A 59 1.61 4.91 -0.83
C ASP A 59 1.72 4.92 0.71
N PRO A 60 2.14 6.04 1.32
CA PRO A 60 2.38 6.10 2.75
C PRO A 60 1.10 5.99 3.56
N LEU A 61 -0.03 6.51 3.06
CA LEU A 61 -1.31 6.51 3.75
C LEU A 61 -2.50 6.49 2.77
N ASP A 62 -2.83 5.30 2.27
CA ASP A 62 -4.01 5.08 1.43
C ASP A 62 -5.28 5.35 2.25
N GLY A 63 -6.18 6.15 1.68
CA GLY A 63 -7.41 6.56 2.35
C GLY A 63 -7.24 7.73 3.33
N SER A 64 -6.22 8.57 3.18
CA SER A 64 -6.04 9.78 4.00
C SER A 64 -7.30 10.64 4.16
N SER A 65 -8.09 10.78 3.10
CA SER A 65 -9.37 11.53 3.09
C SER A 65 -10.46 11.00 4.05
N ILE A 66 -10.33 9.75 4.53
CA ILE A 66 -11.28 9.10 5.45
C ILE A 66 -10.67 8.85 6.84
N VAL A 67 -9.50 9.43 7.13
CA VAL A 67 -8.89 9.41 8.47
C VAL A 67 -9.82 10.07 9.50
N ASP A 68 -10.36 11.26 9.18
CA ASP A 68 -11.22 12.03 10.10
C ASP A 68 -12.57 11.34 10.38
N THR A 69 -12.99 10.43 9.49
CA THR A 69 -14.22 9.64 9.69
C THR A 69 -13.97 8.34 10.45
N ASN A 70 -12.72 8.11 10.88
CA ASN A 70 -12.30 6.94 11.64
C ASN A 70 -12.59 5.62 10.91
N PHE A 71 -12.42 5.62 9.59
CA PHE A 71 -12.46 4.42 8.76
C PHE A 71 -11.09 3.75 8.69
N SER A 72 -11.04 2.52 8.18
CA SER A 72 -9.77 1.83 7.96
C SER A 72 -9.01 2.50 6.82
N VAL A 73 -7.74 2.80 7.09
CA VAL A 73 -6.76 3.34 6.15
C VAL A 73 -5.57 2.38 6.05
N GLY A 74 -4.61 2.62 5.16
CA GLY A 74 -3.53 1.66 4.95
C GLY A 74 -2.23 2.26 4.46
N THR A 75 -1.22 1.41 4.32
CA THR A 75 0.05 1.74 3.66
C THR A 75 0.31 0.65 2.63
N ILE A 76 0.70 1.02 1.41
CA ILE A 76 0.93 0.08 0.33
C ILE A 76 2.36 0.24 -0.16
N PHE A 77 3.07 -0.85 -0.44
CA PHE A 77 4.34 -0.74 -1.16
C PHE A 77 4.61 -1.94 -2.06
N GLY A 78 5.39 -1.67 -3.10
CA GLY A 78 6.01 -2.67 -3.98
C GLY A 78 7.52 -2.56 -3.91
N VAL A 79 8.19 -3.70 -4.06
CA VAL A 79 9.66 -3.82 -4.01
C VAL A 79 10.15 -4.48 -5.29
N TRP A 80 11.10 -3.84 -5.95
CA TRP A 80 11.80 -4.32 -7.14
C TRP A 80 13.29 -4.53 -6.85
N PRO A 81 13.95 -5.48 -7.51
CA PRO A 81 15.39 -5.66 -7.35
C PRO A 81 16.17 -4.56 -8.07
N GLY A 82 17.33 -4.20 -7.52
CA GLY A 82 18.26 -3.25 -8.11
C GLY A 82 17.84 -1.80 -7.93
N GLU A 83 17.98 -1.02 -9.01
CA GLU A 83 17.93 0.45 -8.96
C GLU A 83 16.83 1.07 -9.83
N LYS A 84 15.85 0.28 -10.29
CA LYS A 84 14.85 0.73 -11.26
C LYS A 84 13.44 0.69 -10.71
N LEU A 85 12.72 1.79 -10.90
CA LEU A 85 11.26 1.90 -10.73
C LEU A 85 10.54 2.34 -12.02
N THR A 86 11.29 2.60 -13.09
CA THR A 86 10.77 2.92 -14.42
C THR A 86 11.17 1.86 -15.43
N GLY A 87 10.31 1.60 -16.40
CA GLY A 87 10.51 0.53 -17.39
C GLY A 87 10.46 -0.89 -16.78
N VAL A 88 9.97 -1.01 -15.55
CA VAL A 88 9.67 -2.28 -14.85
C VAL A 88 8.17 -2.53 -14.85
N THR A 89 7.77 -3.77 -14.63
CA THR A 89 6.37 -4.18 -14.53
C THR A 89 6.05 -4.73 -13.13
N GLY A 90 4.77 -4.90 -12.82
CA GLY A 90 4.37 -5.59 -11.59
C GLY A 90 4.88 -7.03 -11.50
N ARG A 91 5.18 -7.70 -12.63
CA ARG A 91 5.75 -9.06 -12.63
C ARG A 91 7.21 -9.11 -12.17
N ASP A 92 7.87 -7.96 -12.18
CA ASP A 92 9.27 -7.82 -11.75
C ASP A 92 9.41 -7.58 -10.23
N GLN A 93 8.29 -7.38 -9.53
CA GLN A 93 8.28 -7.26 -8.07
C GLN A 93 8.83 -8.53 -7.41
N VAL A 94 9.62 -8.34 -6.36
CA VAL A 94 10.14 -9.40 -5.49
C VAL A 94 9.37 -9.49 -4.17
N ALA A 95 8.76 -8.38 -3.77
CA ALA A 95 7.83 -8.31 -2.65
C ALA A 95 6.78 -7.22 -2.88
N ALA A 96 5.62 -7.40 -2.28
CA ALA A 96 4.60 -6.36 -2.13
C ALA A 96 3.91 -6.54 -0.79
N ALA A 97 3.49 -5.46 -0.15
CA ALA A 97 2.65 -5.59 1.03
C ALA A 97 1.69 -4.42 1.20
N MET A 98 0.70 -4.69 2.04
CA MET A 98 -0.32 -3.75 2.44
C MET A 98 -0.51 -3.81 3.94
N GLY A 99 -0.26 -2.70 4.63
CA GLY A 99 -0.66 -2.47 6.01
C GLY A 99 -2.10 -1.95 6.06
N VAL A 100 -2.88 -2.45 7.02
CA VAL A 100 -4.25 -1.99 7.27
C VAL A 100 -4.33 -1.50 8.71
N TYR A 101 -4.65 -0.22 8.87
CA TYR A 101 -4.88 0.45 10.14
C TYR A 101 -6.40 0.55 10.37
N GLY A 102 -6.99 -0.55 10.82
CA GLY A 102 -8.42 -0.65 11.13
C GLY A 102 -8.68 -0.98 12.60
N PRO A 103 -9.78 -1.68 12.93
CA PRO A 103 -10.03 -2.19 14.29
C PRO A 103 -8.92 -3.09 14.81
N ARG A 104 -8.14 -3.67 13.90
CA ARG A 104 -6.89 -4.38 14.17
C ARG A 104 -5.87 -3.86 13.16
N THR A 105 -4.62 -3.68 13.60
CA THR A 105 -3.52 -3.40 12.70
C THR A 105 -3.00 -4.69 12.12
N THR A 106 -3.17 -4.88 10.82
CA THR A 106 -2.64 -6.05 10.11
C THR A 106 -1.73 -5.65 8.98
N TYR A 107 -0.90 -6.60 8.54
CA TYR A 107 0.03 -6.41 7.45
C TYR A 107 0.06 -7.66 6.59
N VAL A 108 -0.27 -7.52 5.32
CA VAL A 108 -0.35 -8.62 4.36
C VAL A 108 0.82 -8.54 3.41
N LEU A 109 1.69 -9.55 3.42
CA LEU A 109 2.91 -9.63 2.61
C LEU A 109 2.80 -10.72 1.53
N ALA A 110 3.25 -10.40 0.32
CA ALA A 110 3.49 -11.34 -0.77
C ALA A 110 4.98 -11.28 -1.14
N LEU A 111 5.59 -12.46 -1.34
CA LEU A 111 6.99 -12.59 -1.77
C LEU A 111 7.04 -13.46 -3.03
N LYS A 112 7.88 -13.09 -4.00
CA LYS A 112 7.95 -13.77 -5.30
C LYS A 112 8.20 -15.28 -5.20
N ASP A 113 9.06 -15.68 -4.28
CA ASP A 113 9.49 -17.08 -4.12
C ASP A 113 8.77 -17.79 -2.96
N TYR A 114 7.74 -17.18 -2.37
CA TYR A 114 6.96 -17.76 -1.28
C TYR A 114 5.46 -17.73 -1.64
N PRO A 115 4.83 -18.90 -1.87
CA PRO A 115 3.46 -18.95 -2.37
C PRO A 115 2.43 -18.31 -1.45
N GLY A 116 1.48 -17.58 -2.04
CA GLY A 116 0.36 -16.98 -1.32
C GLY A 116 0.68 -15.62 -0.68
N THR A 117 -0.21 -15.19 0.19
CA THR A 117 -0.07 -13.97 0.99
C THR A 117 -0.11 -14.32 2.47
N HIS A 118 0.67 -13.58 3.26
CA HIS A 118 0.88 -13.83 4.68
C HIS A 118 0.43 -12.62 5.48
N GLU A 119 -0.61 -12.80 6.28
CA GLU A 119 -1.15 -11.77 7.14
C GLU A 119 -0.53 -11.88 8.54
N PHE A 120 -0.02 -10.74 9.01
CA PHE A 120 0.51 -10.56 10.34
C PHE A 120 -0.39 -9.60 11.12
N LEU A 121 -0.67 -9.92 12.37
CA LEU A 121 -1.40 -9.08 13.32
C LEU A 121 -0.40 -8.42 14.27
N LEU A 122 -0.53 -7.11 14.46
CA LEU A 122 0.21 -6.39 15.50
C LEU A 122 -0.42 -6.65 16.87
N LEU A 123 0.37 -7.15 17.80
CA LEU A 123 0.00 -7.36 19.21
C LEU A 123 0.39 -6.15 20.06
N ASP A 124 -0.25 -5.99 21.22
CA ASP A 124 -0.02 -4.87 22.16
C ASP A 124 1.44 -4.70 22.60
N GLU A 125 2.23 -5.77 22.55
CA GLU A 125 3.67 -5.76 22.86
C GLU A 125 4.55 -5.23 21.71
N GLY A 126 3.96 -4.74 20.63
CA GLY A 126 4.67 -4.32 19.42
C GLY A 126 5.21 -5.48 18.57
N LYS A 127 4.69 -6.69 18.79
CA LYS A 127 5.11 -7.90 18.06
C LYS A 127 4.14 -8.23 16.94
N TRP A 128 4.69 -8.63 15.79
CA TRP A 128 3.91 -9.14 14.67
C TRP A 128 3.74 -10.65 14.79
N GLN A 129 2.51 -11.13 14.80
CA GLN A 129 2.17 -12.54 14.80
C GLN A 129 1.60 -12.95 13.45
N HIS A 130 2.17 -13.97 12.80
CA HIS A 130 1.57 -14.55 11.60
C HIS A 130 0.23 -15.21 11.97
N VAL A 131 -0.86 -14.76 11.36
CA VAL A 131 -2.23 -15.19 11.71
C VAL A 131 -2.96 -15.89 10.58
N LYS A 132 -2.56 -15.66 9.32
CA LYS A 132 -3.26 -16.25 8.18
C LYS A 132 -2.36 -16.33 6.94
N GLU A 133 -2.50 -17.43 6.21
CA GLU A 133 -1.99 -17.62 4.86
C GLU A 133 -3.16 -17.71 3.88
N THR A 134 -3.05 -17.03 2.73
CA THR A 134 -4.06 -17.07 1.66
C THR A 134 -3.39 -17.42 0.34
N THR A 135 -3.64 -18.62 -0.18
CA THR A 135 -3.12 -19.08 -1.49
C THR A 135 -4.13 -18.96 -2.62
N GLU A 136 -5.42 -18.81 -2.29
CA GLU A 136 -6.51 -18.73 -3.25
C GLU A 136 -7.61 -17.81 -2.71
N VAL A 137 -8.25 -17.06 -3.60
CA VAL A 137 -9.46 -16.28 -3.31
C VAL A 137 -10.63 -16.97 -4.02
N GLY A 138 -11.51 -17.59 -3.24
CA GLY A 138 -12.70 -18.28 -3.75
C GLY A 138 -13.83 -17.32 -4.17
N GLU A 139 -14.97 -17.87 -4.57
CA GLU A 139 -16.15 -17.07 -4.93
C GLU A 139 -16.64 -16.25 -3.72
N GLY A 140 -16.77 -14.94 -3.92
CA GLY A 140 -17.26 -14.01 -2.93
C GLY A 140 -18.77 -13.74 -3.06
N LYS A 141 -19.37 -13.27 -1.96
CA LYS A 141 -20.74 -12.72 -1.94
C LYS A 141 -20.77 -11.18 -1.93
N LEU A 142 -19.61 -10.56 -1.74
CA LEU A 142 -19.49 -9.12 -1.61
C LEU A 142 -19.03 -8.51 -2.92
N PHE A 143 -19.66 -7.40 -3.28
CA PHE A 143 -19.28 -6.57 -4.41
C PHE A 143 -18.94 -5.17 -3.90
N SER A 144 -17.70 -4.70 -4.15
CA SER A 144 -17.20 -3.41 -3.67
C SER A 144 -16.74 -2.56 -4.85
N PRO A 145 -17.67 -1.93 -5.60
CA PRO A 145 -17.32 -1.12 -6.75
C PRO A 145 -16.67 0.21 -6.31
N GLY A 146 -15.56 0.56 -6.94
CA GLY A 146 -14.96 1.90 -6.86
C GLY A 146 -15.36 2.77 -8.05
N ASN A 147 -15.29 4.09 -7.91
CA ASN A 147 -15.47 5.04 -9.02
C ASN A 147 -16.70 4.77 -9.92
N LEU A 148 -17.91 4.73 -9.34
CA LEU A 148 -19.15 4.52 -10.10
C LEU A 148 -19.37 5.54 -11.24
N ARG A 149 -18.72 6.70 -11.21
CA ARG A 149 -18.79 7.69 -12.30
C ARG A 149 -18.26 7.15 -13.63
N ALA A 150 -17.34 6.19 -13.60
CA ALA A 150 -16.79 5.56 -14.80
C ALA A 150 -17.84 4.75 -15.59
N THR A 151 -19.03 4.49 -15.05
CA THR A 151 -20.11 3.88 -15.85
C THR A 151 -20.63 4.80 -16.95
N PHE A 152 -20.37 6.11 -16.86
CA PHE A 152 -20.84 7.07 -17.86
C PHE A 152 -20.14 6.91 -19.21
N ASP A 153 -18.86 6.58 -19.20
CA ASP A 153 -18.00 6.50 -20.38
C ASP A 153 -17.39 5.12 -20.62
N ASN A 154 -17.59 4.16 -19.70
CA ASN A 154 -17.23 2.75 -19.87
C ASN A 154 -18.47 1.84 -19.86
N PRO A 155 -19.04 1.52 -21.04
CA PRO A 155 -20.22 0.67 -21.16
C PRO A 155 -20.04 -0.75 -20.61
N ASP A 156 -18.81 -1.29 -20.63
CA ASP A 156 -18.54 -2.62 -20.10
C ASP A 156 -18.50 -2.61 -18.56
N TYR A 157 -18.00 -1.53 -17.96
CA TYR A 157 -18.10 -1.33 -16.52
C TYR A 157 -19.55 -1.12 -16.08
N GLU A 158 -20.33 -0.35 -16.83
CA GLU A 158 -21.78 -0.18 -16.58
C GLU A 158 -22.52 -1.53 -16.58
N LYS A 159 -22.25 -2.39 -17.56
CA LYS A 159 -22.82 -3.75 -17.61
C LYS A 159 -22.44 -4.56 -16.37
N LEU A 160 -21.19 -4.47 -15.92
CA LEU A 160 -20.70 -5.18 -14.74
C LEU A 160 -21.40 -4.71 -13.46
N ILE A 161 -21.48 -3.40 -13.24
CA ILE A 161 -22.22 -2.83 -12.10
C ILE A 161 -23.66 -3.30 -12.12
N ASN A 162 -24.33 -3.19 -13.28
CA ASN A 162 -25.74 -3.57 -13.42
C ASN A 162 -25.98 -5.07 -13.17
N TYR A 163 -25.05 -5.94 -13.57
CA TYR A 163 -25.13 -7.36 -13.27
C TYR A 163 -25.11 -7.60 -11.76
N TYR A 164 -24.12 -7.06 -11.04
CA TYR A 164 -24.01 -7.28 -9.60
C TYR A 164 -25.13 -6.62 -8.80
N VAL A 165 -25.67 -5.49 -9.23
CA VAL A 165 -26.80 -4.83 -8.54
C VAL A 165 -28.13 -5.59 -8.74
N LYS A 166 -28.29 -6.29 -9.86
CA LYS A 166 -29.55 -6.98 -10.20
C LYS A 166 -29.57 -8.45 -9.78
N GLU A 167 -28.45 -9.15 -9.92
CA GLU A 167 -28.39 -10.62 -9.88
C GLU A 167 -27.75 -11.16 -8.59
N LYS A 168 -27.10 -10.32 -7.77
CA LYS A 168 -26.43 -10.71 -6.53
C LYS A 168 -26.90 -9.81 -5.38
#